data_AF-A0A4Q2ZE79-F1
#
_entry.id   AF-A0A4Q2ZE79-F1
#
_cell.length_a   1.000
_cell.length_b   1.000
_cell.length_c   1.000
_cell.angle_alpha   90.00
_cell.angle_beta   90.00
_cell.angle_gamma   90.00
#
_symmetry.space_group_name_H-M   'P 1'
#
loop_
_entity.id
_entity.type
_entity.pdbx_description
1 polymer ?
#
loop_
_entity_poly.entity_id
_entity_poly.type
_entity_poly.pdbx_seq_one_letter_code
_entity_poly.pdbx_strand_id
1 'polypeptide(L)'
;MSNRKPHNHLEGYVCELKSKHPKLPGHFGIFDKNKGGAWITGADGIRYGVAHLKSDNTVGGIVTVPNIISARDIMKDMAAGGDIADFGQHNEPA
;
A
#
# COMPACT_ATOMS: atom_id res chain seq x y z
N MET A 1 -4.33 10.62 -24.67
CA MET A 1 -4.06 11.42 -23.44
C MET A 1 -3.64 10.45 -22.36
N SER A 2 -2.45 10.64 -21.78
CA SER A 2 -1.89 9.68 -20.81
C SER A 2 -2.78 9.67 -19.57
N ASN A 3 -3.50 8.57 -19.35
CA ASN A 3 -4.37 8.32 -18.19
C ASN A 3 -3.53 8.05 -16.92
N ARG A 4 -2.40 8.76 -16.77
CA ARG A 4 -1.46 8.56 -15.66
C ARG A 4 -2.08 9.19 -14.43
N LYS A 5 -2.48 8.33 -13.49
CA LYS A 5 -2.93 8.77 -12.17
C LYS A 5 -1.81 9.50 -11.45
N PRO A 6 -2.12 10.48 -10.58
CA PRO A 6 -1.14 11.35 -9.96
C PRO A 6 -0.04 10.58 -9.24
N HIS A 7 -0.29 9.43 -8.63
CA HIS A 7 0.73 8.65 -7.90
C HIS A 7 1.63 7.76 -8.78
N ASN A 8 1.40 7.66 -10.09
CA ASN A 8 2.23 6.82 -10.96
C ASN A 8 3.65 7.37 -11.19
N HIS A 9 3.92 8.63 -10.80
CA HIS A 9 5.25 9.22 -10.86
C HIS A 9 6.09 8.98 -9.59
N LEU A 10 5.48 8.41 -8.54
CA LEU A 10 6.18 8.16 -7.29
C LEU A 10 7.29 7.12 -7.50
N GLU A 11 8.45 7.40 -6.94
CA GLU A 11 9.59 6.49 -7.03
C GLU A 11 9.24 5.12 -6.47
N GLY A 12 9.72 4.06 -7.15
CA GLY A 12 9.44 2.69 -6.76
C GLY A 12 8.04 2.19 -7.11
N TYR A 13 7.14 2.98 -7.70
CA TYR A 13 5.81 2.52 -8.08
C TYR A 13 5.84 1.24 -8.96
N VAL A 14 5.05 0.23 -8.58
CA VAL A 14 4.92 -1.04 -9.30
C VAL A 14 3.54 -1.17 -9.93
N CYS A 15 2.49 -1.14 -9.11
CA CYS A 15 1.10 -1.26 -9.56
C CYS A 15 0.13 -0.79 -8.47
N GLU A 16 -1.15 -0.73 -8.80
CA GLU A 16 -2.22 -0.34 -7.89
C GLU A 16 -3.47 -1.22 -8.03
N LEU A 17 -4.35 -1.16 -7.03
CA LEU A 17 -5.67 -1.76 -7.06
C LEU A 17 -6.68 -0.80 -6.42
N LYS A 18 -7.83 -0.60 -7.07
CA LYS A 18 -8.93 0.21 -6.49
C LYS A 18 -9.51 -0.54 -5.29
N SER A 19 -9.62 0.15 -4.17
CA SER A 19 -10.28 -0.38 -2.99
C SER A 19 -11.78 -0.50 -3.23
N LYS A 20 -12.35 -1.65 -2.84
CA LYS A 20 -13.79 -1.85 -2.69
C LYS A 20 -14.21 -1.81 -1.21
N HIS A 21 -13.25 -1.58 -0.31
CA HIS A 21 -13.46 -1.56 1.13
C HIS A 21 -14.29 -0.32 1.53
N PRO A 22 -15.44 -0.47 2.22
CA PRO A 22 -16.30 0.66 2.58
C PRO A 22 -15.62 1.66 3.53
N LYS A 23 -14.81 1.17 4.47
CA LYS A 23 -14.02 1.99 5.43
C LYS A 23 -12.69 2.54 4.88
N LEU A 24 -12.11 1.92 3.84
CA LEU A 24 -10.82 2.35 3.26
C LEU A 24 -11.01 2.73 1.78
N PRO A 25 -11.73 3.83 1.48
CA PRO A 25 -11.91 4.28 0.10
C PRO A 25 -10.58 4.74 -0.52
N GLY A 26 -10.47 4.64 -1.84
CA GLY A 26 -9.28 5.04 -2.60
C GLY A 26 -8.62 3.89 -3.33
N HIS A 27 -7.29 3.83 -3.28
CA HIS A 27 -6.46 2.85 -3.97
C HIS A 27 -5.43 2.25 -3.01
N PHE A 28 -5.01 1.02 -3.28
CA PHE A 28 -3.79 0.46 -2.70
C PHE A 28 -2.70 0.43 -3.76
N GLY A 29 -1.49 0.84 -3.42
CA GLY A 29 -0.33 0.87 -4.31
C GLY A 29 0.81 0.00 -3.79
N ILE A 30 1.48 -0.71 -4.68
CA ILE A 30 2.73 -1.44 -4.38
C ILE A 30 3.91 -0.60 -4.84
N PHE A 31 4.91 -0.49 -3.98
CA PHE A 31 6.17 0.21 -4.21
C PHE A 31 7.35 -0.74 -3.96
N ASP A 32 8.35 -0.74 -4.85
CA ASP A 32 9.62 -1.48 -4.71
C ASP A 32 10.70 -0.53 -4.19
N LYS A 33 11.17 -0.79 -2.98
CA LYS A 33 12.24 -0.03 -2.29
C LYS A 33 13.52 0.03 -3.13
N ASN A 34 13.85 -1.03 -3.86
CA ASN A 34 15.07 -1.04 -4.70
C ASN A 34 14.95 -0.17 -5.95
N LYS A 35 13.74 0.28 -6.30
CA LYS A 35 13.46 1.14 -7.44
C LYS A 35 13.13 2.57 -7.04
N GLY A 36 13.02 2.88 -5.75
CA GLY A 36 12.64 4.20 -5.29
C GLY A 36 13.17 4.52 -3.91
N GLY A 37 14.35 5.13 -3.89
CA GLY A 37 14.94 5.85 -2.76
C GLY A 37 15.14 5.06 -1.46
N ALA A 38 15.95 5.59 -0.55
CA ALA A 38 16.09 5.03 0.79
C ALA A 38 14.80 5.25 1.59
N TRP A 39 14.05 4.18 1.87
CA TRP A 39 12.91 4.24 2.81
C TRP A 39 13.45 4.34 4.24
N ILE A 40 12.93 5.30 5.03
CA ILE A 40 13.41 5.65 6.38
C ILE A 40 13.26 4.49 7.38
N THR A 41 12.34 3.55 7.14
CA THR A 41 12.12 2.40 8.03
C THR A 41 11.94 1.13 7.22
N GLY A 42 12.79 0.15 7.48
CA GLY A 42 12.64 -1.19 6.92
C GLY A 42 13.77 -2.04 7.41
N ALA A 43 13.44 -3.07 8.19
CA ALA A 43 14.36 -4.13 8.55
C ALA A 43 15.00 -4.74 7.31
N ASP A 44 16.19 -5.31 7.47
CA ASP A 44 16.87 -6.03 6.40
C ASP A 44 15.97 -7.14 5.84
N GLY A 45 15.93 -7.25 4.50
CA GLY A 45 15.08 -8.21 3.79
C GLY A 45 13.72 -7.67 3.34
N ILE A 46 13.32 -6.48 3.77
CA ILE A 46 12.07 -5.84 3.30
C ILE A 46 12.31 -5.12 1.97
N ARG A 47 11.49 -5.42 0.95
CA ARG A 47 11.65 -4.89 -0.41
C ARG A 47 10.42 -4.17 -0.95
N TYR A 48 9.21 -4.63 -0.64
CA TYR A 48 7.99 -4.08 -1.20
C TYR A 48 7.14 -3.44 -0.11
N GLY A 49 6.58 -2.26 -0.38
CA GLY A 49 5.59 -1.60 0.46
C GLY A 49 4.22 -1.59 -0.22
N VAL A 50 3.18 -1.97 0.49
CA VAL A 50 1.78 -1.82 0.09
C VAL A 50 1.19 -0.66 0.88
N ALA A 51 0.92 0.45 0.21
CA ALA A 51 0.40 1.67 0.82
C ALA A 51 -1.08 1.88 0.47
N HIS A 52 -1.87 2.30 1.44
CA HIS A 52 -3.21 2.84 1.19
C HIS A 52 -3.09 4.29 0.75
N LEU A 53 -3.48 4.57 -0.48
CA LEU A 53 -3.60 5.90 -1.07
C LEU A 53 -5.07 6.33 -0.97
N LYS A 54 -5.36 7.22 -0.03
CA LYS A 54 -6.71 7.76 0.18
C LYS A 54 -7.12 8.64 -1.01
N SER A 55 -8.42 8.90 -1.12
CA SER A 55 -8.99 9.72 -2.20
C SER A 55 -8.45 11.16 -2.26
N ASP A 56 -7.93 11.67 -1.15
CA ASP A 56 -7.25 12.99 -1.05
C ASP A 56 -5.75 12.93 -1.39
N ASN A 57 -5.26 11.78 -1.89
CA ASN A 57 -3.87 11.47 -2.18
C ASN A 57 -2.95 11.41 -0.94
N THR A 58 -3.50 11.39 0.28
CA THR A 58 -2.71 11.12 1.48
C THR A 58 -2.47 9.61 1.65
N VAL A 59 -1.34 9.26 2.27
CA VAL A 59 -1.04 7.87 2.62
C VAL A 59 -1.67 7.54 3.96
N GLY A 60 -2.49 6.50 4.02
CA GLY A 60 -3.09 5.99 5.25
C GLY A 60 -2.11 5.12 6.03
N GLY A 61 -2.06 3.84 5.65
CA GLY A 61 -1.15 2.86 6.23
C GLY A 61 -0.24 2.24 5.18
N ILE A 62 0.91 1.71 5.63
CA ILE A 62 1.88 1.02 4.78
C ILE A 62 2.22 -0.33 5.43
N VAL A 63 2.05 -1.43 4.68
CA VAL A 63 2.56 -2.75 5.06
C VAL A 63 3.79 -3.04 4.23
N THR A 64 4.87 -3.51 4.85
CA THR A 64 6.11 -3.81 4.13
C THR A 64 6.42 -5.31 4.17
N VAL A 65 6.87 -5.85 3.05
CA VAL A 65 7.07 -7.30 2.84
C VAL A 65 8.31 -7.60 2.00
N PRO A 66 8.90 -8.80 2.12
CA PRO A 66 10.14 -9.14 1.44
C PRO A 66 9.98 -9.41 -0.06
N ASN A 67 8.79 -9.79 -0.53
CA ASN A 67 8.60 -10.24 -1.91
C ASN A 67 7.28 -9.73 -2.55
N ILE A 68 7.27 -9.71 -3.88
CA ILE A 68 6.16 -9.14 -4.67
C ILE A 68 4.89 -9.99 -4.65
N ILE A 69 5.01 -11.30 -4.40
CA ILE A 69 3.86 -12.21 -4.35
C ILE A 69 3.04 -11.88 -3.11
N SER A 70 3.68 -11.84 -1.93
CA SER A 70 3.06 -11.41 -0.67
C SER A 70 2.47 -10.00 -0.77
N ALA A 71 3.17 -9.07 -1.42
CA ALA A 71 2.66 -7.70 -1.61
C ALA A 71 1.35 -7.67 -2.42
N ARG A 72 1.25 -8.50 -3.47
CA ARG A 72 0.05 -8.61 -4.29
C ARG A 72 -1.10 -9.27 -3.54
N ASP A 73 -0.82 -10.32 -2.77
CA ASP A 73 -1.85 -11.02 -2.00
C ASP A 73 -2.43 -10.12 -0.91
N ILE A 74 -1.57 -9.40 -0.17
CA ILE A 74 -1.98 -8.40 0.82
C ILE A 74 -2.76 -7.25 0.16
N MET A 75 -2.30 -6.72 -0.97
CA MET A 75 -3.01 -5.67 -1.70
C MET A 75 -4.42 -6.12 -2.13
N LYS A 76 -4.56 -7.35 -2.63
CA LYS A 76 -5.87 -7.90 -3.02
C LYS A 76 -6.79 -8.08 -1.82
N ASP A 77 -6.27 -8.60 -0.72
CA ASP A 77 -7.03 -8.84 0.49
C ASP A 77 -7.53 -7.52 1.10
N MET A 78 -6.64 -6.54 1.32
CA MET A 78 -7.00 -5.22 1.84
C MET A 78 -7.98 -4.47 0.92
N ALA A 79 -7.79 -4.56 -0.41
CA ALA A 79 -8.70 -3.94 -1.36
C ALA A 79 -10.08 -4.61 -1.41
N ALA A 80 -10.18 -5.89 -1.07
CA ALA A 80 -11.43 -6.65 -1.04
C ALA A 80 -12.22 -6.45 0.25
N GLY A 81 -11.61 -5.93 1.31
CA GLY A 81 -12.25 -5.82 2.62
C GLY A 81 -11.70 -6.76 3.69
N GLY A 82 -10.54 -7.38 3.47
CA GLY A 82 -9.92 -8.29 4.43
C GLY A 82 -9.42 -7.58 5.69
N ASP A 83 -9.47 -8.31 6.82
CA ASP A 83 -9.11 -7.85 8.17
C ASP A 83 -7.61 -7.56 8.38
N ILE A 84 -6.75 -7.72 7.36
CA ILE A 84 -5.40 -7.13 7.39
C ILE A 84 -5.47 -5.59 7.51
N ALA A 85 -6.64 -5.03 7.16
CA ALA A 85 -7.04 -3.64 7.26
C ALA A 85 -7.24 -3.13 8.70
N ASP A 86 -6.32 -3.48 9.60
CA ASP A 86 -6.20 -2.68 10.79
C ASP A 86 -4.93 -1.84 10.83
N PHE A 87 -3.82 -2.20 10.18
CA PHE A 87 -2.60 -1.37 10.21
C PHE A 87 -2.19 -0.88 11.65
N GLY A 88 -2.67 -1.54 12.71
CA GLY A 88 -2.58 -1.06 14.10
C GLY A 88 -3.59 0.02 14.52
N GLN A 89 -4.79 0.09 13.93
CA GLN A 89 -5.87 1.05 14.25
C GLN A 89 -6.96 0.50 15.19
N HIS A 90 -6.91 -0.77 15.58
CA HIS A 90 -7.69 -1.37 16.66
C HIS A 90 -7.01 -0.97 17.94
N ASN A 91 -7.20 0.30 18.26
CA ASN A 91 -7.09 0.77 19.62
C ASN A 91 -8.37 0.38 20.36
N GLU A 92 -8.54 -0.89 20.72
CA GLU A 92 -9.42 -1.29 21.83
C GLU A 92 -8.74 -2.47 22.55
N PRO A 93 -8.54 -2.42 23.88
CA PRO A 93 -9.65 -2.21 24.81
C PRO A 93 -9.36 -1.34 26.06
N ALA A 94 -10.35 -0.56 26.47
CA ALA A 94 -10.80 -0.41 27.86
C ALA A 94 -12.09 0.41 27.92
#